data_AF-A0A0D0GQI0-F1
#
_entry.id   AF-A0A0D0GQI0-F1
#
_cell.length_a   1.000
_cell.length_b   1.000
_cell.length_c   1.000
_cell.angle_alpha   90.00
_cell.angle_beta   90.00
_cell.angle_gamma   90.00
#
_symmetry.space_group_name_H-M   'P 1'
#
loop_
_entity.id
_entity.type
_entity.pdbx_description
1 polymer ?
#
loop_
_entity_poly.entity_id
_entity_poly.type
_entity_poly.pdbx_seq_one_letter_code
_entity_poly.pdbx_strand_id
1 'polypeptide(L)'
;MTAGTAAHADRLDDIRKAGVLRVATFDSNPPFGFVDAKTNHIVGLDVDYAKALADKLGVKLQLQPTNPANRIPFLTSGKVDLVLANFTITDERAKQVDFSIPYFSSGQQFLAKKGVLKSAEQLNGLRVGADKGTTNEITLREKYPKATIVAYDDTPFAFAALRAGNVQAITQDGPKLIGLLANVPDKQNYEIPAFAISNDYMGVGVPKGETRLLGFVNDTLKGLEASGRATQIYDAWFGPTTKTPLTRIFRIGDKT
;
A
#
# COMPACT_ATOMS: atom_id res chain seq x y z
N MET A 1 30.11 34.88 16.93
CA MET A 1 29.20 34.28 15.92
C MET A 1 28.32 33.27 16.63
N THR A 2 27.07 33.63 16.89
CA THR A 2 26.06 32.72 17.45
C THR A 2 25.61 31.77 16.34
N ALA A 3 26.03 30.51 16.43
CA ALA A 3 25.51 29.44 15.60
C ALA A 3 24.04 29.23 15.97
N GLY A 4 23.12 29.71 15.13
CA GLY A 4 21.71 29.40 15.24
C GLY A 4 21.54 27.91 14.97
N THR A 5 21.14 27.16 15.99
CA THR A 5 20.47 25.87 15.78
C THR A 5 19.27 26.14 14.89
N ALA A 6 19.33 25.70 13.63
CA ALA A 6 18.14 25.65 12.80
C ALA A 6 17.13 24.78 13.54
N ALA A 7 16.13 25.40 14.15
CA ALA A 7 14.99 24.69 14.70
C ALA A 7 14.33 24.00 13.52
N HIS A 8 14.59 22.70 13.32
CA HIS A 8 13.66 21.86 12.59
C HIS A 8 12.34 22.00 13.34
N ALA A 9 11.41 22.79 12.78
CA ALA A 9 10.04 22.79 13.26
C ALA A 9 9.58 21.34 13.25
N ASP A 10 9.21 20.83 14.41
CA ASP A 10 8.84 19.43 14.57
C ASP A 10 7.53 19.19 13.85
N ARG A 11 7.54 18.31 12.84
CA ARG A 11 6.37 18.12 11.99
C ARG A 11 5.16 17.62 12.77
N LEU A 12 5.36 16.90 13.87
CA LEU A 12 4.28 16.48 14.75
C LEU A 12 3.58 17.68 15.40
N ASP A 13 4.34 18.68 15.82
CA ASP A 13 3.81 19.90 16.42
C ASP A 13 3.15 20.79 15.35
N ASP A 14 3.68 20.83 14.12
CA ASP A 14 3.06 21.51 12.98
C ASP A 14 1.70 20.90 12.61
N ILE A 15 1.59 19.56 12.56
CA ILE A 15 0.32 18.85 12.32
C ILE A 15 -0.71 19.22 13.38
N ARG A 16 -0.32 19.20 14.66
CA ARG A 16 -1.20 19.57 15.78
C ARG A 16 -1.67 21.01 15.68
N LYS A 17 -0.73 21.93 15.40
CA LYS A 17 -1.03 23.36 15.25
C LYS A 17 -1.95 23.64 14.06
N ALA A 18 -1.75 22.94 12.94
CA ALA A 18 -2.60 23.05 11.76
C ALA A 18 -4.00 22.45 11.99
N GLY A 19 -4.14 21.52 12.95
CA GLY A 19 -5.41 20.83 13.22
C GLY A 19 -5.80 19.87 12.10
N VAL A 20 -4.86 19.48 11.23
CA VAL A 20 -5.08 18.59 10.09
C VAL A 20 -3.88 17.66 9.89
N LEU A 21 -4.14 16.37 9.74
CA LEU A 21 -3.18 15.36 9.28
C LEU A 21 -3.44 15.06 7.81
N ARG A 22 -2.48 15.39 6.93
CA ARG A 22 -2.58 15.11 5.48
C ARG A 22 -1.97 13.75 5.17
N VAL A 23 -2.74 12.84 4.60
CA VAL A 23 -2.27 11.47 4.32
C VAL A 23 -2.46 11.14 2.85
N ALA A 24 -1.39 10.66 2.20
CA ALA A 24 -1.51 10.06 0.88
C ALA A 24 -2.06 8.64 0.99
N THR A 25 -3.17 8.38 0.30
CA THR A 25 -3.79 7.05 0.19
C THR A 25 -4.16 6.77 -1.27
N PHE A 26 -4.34 5.49 -1.62
CA PHE A 26 -4.94 5.15 -2.92
C PHE A 26 -6.45 5.47 -2.94
N ASP A 27 -6.98 5.66 -4.13
CA ASP A 27 -8.41 5.89 -4.42
C ASP A 27 -8.99 4.90 -5.47
N SER A 28 -8.18 3.94 -5.91
CA SER A 28 -8.48 3.01 -7.00
C SER A 28 -8.09 1.54 -6.71
N ASN A 29 -7.60 1.26 -5.50
CA ASN A 29 -6.89 0.03 -5.13
C ASN A 29 -7.54 -0.67 -3.92
N PRO A 30 -8.72 -1.29 -4.09
CA PRO A 30 -9.36 -2.04 -3.03
C PRO A 30 -8.53 -3.26 -2.61
N PRO A 31 -8.57 -3.66 -1.33
CA PRO A 31 -9.33 -3.04 -0.24
C PRO A 31 -8.51 -2.01 0.57
N PHE A 32 -7.35 -1.58 0.09
CA PHE A 32 -6.44 -0.68 0.83
C PHE A 32 -6.87 0.78 0.76
N GLY A 33 -7.27 1.25 -0.43
CA GLY A 33 -7.78 2.60 -0.63
C GLY A 33 -8.52 2.71 -1.95
N PHE A 34 -9.81 2.99 -1.91
CA PHE A 34 -10.67 3.10 -3.08
C PHE A 34 -11.88 4.00 -2.83
N VAL A 35 -12.44 4.59 -3.88
CA VAL A 35 -13.70 5.32 -3.77
C VAL A 35 -14.87 4.33 -3.60
N ASP A 36 -15.58 4.42 -2.48
CA ASP A 36 -16.82 3.67 -2.29
C ASP A 36 -17.94 4.27 -3.14
N ALA A 37 -18.57 3.43 -3.97
CA ALA A 37 -19.56 3.87 -4.94
C ALA A 37 -20.86 4.41 -4.31
N LYS A 38 -21.14 4.09 -3.04
CA LYS A 38 -22.36 4.54 -2.36
C LYS A 38 -22.18 5.90 -1.71
N THR A 39 -21.03 6.12 -1.09
CA THR A 39 -20.73 7.33 -0.31
C THR A 39 -19.90 8.34 -1.09
N ASN A 40 -19.26 7.92 -2.19
CA ASN A 40 -18.29 8.71 -2.95
C ASN A 40 -17.10 9.19 -2.11
N HIS A 41 -16.81 8.50 -1.00
CA HIS A 41 -15.66 8.76 -0.14
C HIS A 41 -14.57 7.72 -0.38
N ILE A 42 -13.30 8.12 -0.18
CA ILE A 42 -12.18 7.19 -0.18
C ILE A 42 -12.22 6.40 1.12
N VAL A 43 -12.25 5.09 1.01
CA VAL A 43 -12.29 4.14 2.11
C VAL A 43 -11.27 3.03 1.87
N GLY A 44 -10.92 2.29 2.92
CA GLY A 44 -10.02 1.15 2.83
C GLY A 44 -9.21 0.93 4.10
N LEU A 45 -8.46 -0.16 4.14
CA LEU A 45 -7.63 -0.52 5.30
C LEU A 45 -6.64 0.61 5.65
N ASP A 46 -5.98 1.18 4.65
CA ASP A 46 -5.00 2.24 4.86
C ASP A 46 -5.67 3.54 5.35
N VAL A 47 -6.89 3.80 4.87
CA VAL A 47 -7.71 4.94 5.31
C VAL A 47 -8.12 4.78 6.78
N ASP A 48 -8.46 3.58 7.22
CA ASP A 48 -8.85 3.32 8.61
C ASP A 48 -7.66 3.48 9.58
N TYR A 49 -6.46 3.06 9.18
CA TYR A 49 -5.23 3.34 9.95
C TYR A 49 -4.91 4.84 9.95
N ALA A 50 -5.05 5.52 8.81
CA ALA A 50 -4.86 6.97 8.71
C ALA A 50 -5.83 7.74 9.62
N LYS A 51 -7.09 7.29 9.67
CA LYS A 51 -8.12 7.83 10.56
C LYS A 51 -7.77 7.61 12.02
N ALA A 52 -7.34 6.40 12.39
CA ALA A 52 -6.92 6.11 13.76
C ALA A 52 -5.75 7.00 14.23
N LEU A 53 -4.80 7.28 13.35
CA LEU A 53 -3.70 8.22 13.61
C LEU A 53 -4.21 9.66 13.82
N ALA A 54 -5.09 10.14 12.94
CA ALA A 54 -5.69 11.47 13.06
C ALA A 54 -6.54 11.63 14.34
N ASP A 55 -7.36 10.63 14.66
CA ASP A 55 -8.17 10.58 15.87
C ASP A 55 -7.29 10.63 17.12
N LYS A 56 -6.17 9.88 17.14
CA LYS A 56 -5.21 9.88 18.25
C LYS A 56 -4.48 11.22 18.43
N LEU A 57 -4.28 11.96 17.33
CA LEU A 57 -3.77 13.33 17.35
C LEU A 57 -4.81 14.38 17.77
N GLY A 58 -6.11 14.05 17.69
CA GLY A 58 -7.19 15.00 17.90
C GLY A 58 -7.34 16.01 16.75
N VAL A 59 -6.96 15.63 15.53
CA VAL A 59 -6.97 16.50 14.34
C VAL A 59 -7.84 15.94 13.22
N LYS A 60 -8.19 16.76 12.23
CA LYS A 60 -8.94 16.31 11.05
C LYS A 60 -8.04 15.47 10.14
N LEU A 61 -8.58 14.40 9.57
CA LEU A 61 -7.92 13.68 8.48
C LEU A 61 -8.22 14.37 7.15
N GLN A 62 -7.18 14.68 6.38
CA GLN A 62 -7.29 15.08 4.98
C GLN A 62 -6.61 14.04 4.10
N LEU A 63 -7.40 13.34 3.29
CA LEU A 63 -6.87 12.36 2.33
C LEU A 63 -6.43 13.06 1.05
N GLN A 64 -5.28 12.62 0.54
CA GLN A 64 -4.72 13.03 -0.74
C GLN A 64 -4.57 11.78 -1.63
N PRO A 65 -5.43 11.60 -2.64
CA PRO A 65 -5.26 10.55 -3.64
C PRO A 65 -3.85 10.55 -4.23
N THR A 66 -3.28 9.36 -4.40
CA THR A 66 -1.96 9.14 -4.97
C THR A 66 -1.91 7.87 -5.82
N ASN A 67 -0.79 7.66 -6.50
CA ASN A 67 -0.44 6.40 -7.17
C ASN A 67 0.91 5.88 -6.63
N PRO A 68 1.34 4.65 -6.99
CA PRO A 68 2.54 4.06 -6.42
C PRO A 68 3.82 4.90 -6.61
N ALA A 69 3.99 5.55 -7.77
CA ALA A 69 5.15 6.36 -8.09
C ALA A 69 5.21 7.70 -7.33
N ASN A 70 4.05 8.25 -6.94
CA ASN A 70 3.95 9.56 -6.30
C ASN A 70 4.08 9.53 -4.77
N ARG A 71 4.11 8.35 -4.14
CA ARG A 71 4.20 8.19 -2.67
C ARG A 71 5.39 8.95 -2.05
N ILE A 72 6.61 8.68 -2.52
CA ILE A 72 7.82 9.36 -2.01
C ILE A 72 7.81 10.84 -2.39
N PRO A 73 7.59 11.23 -3.67
CA PRO A 73 7.54 12.65 -4.04
C PRO A 73 6.54 13.49 -3.22
N PHE A 74 5.36 12.96 -2.90
CA PHE A 74 4.38 13.68 -2.08
C PHE A 74 4.87 13.88 -0.64
N LEU A 75 5.60 12.92 -0.10
CA LEU A 75 6.13 13.00 1.26
C LEU A 75 7.33 13.96 1.33
N THR A 76 8.27 13.84 0.39
CA THR A 76 9.51 14.64 0.36
C THR A 76 9.28 16.09 -0.02
N SER A 77 8.25 16.38 -0.85
CA SER A 77 7.84 17.75 -1.16
C SER A 77 7.00 18.43 -0.05
N GLY A 78 6.63 17.69 1.00
CA GLY A 78 5.76 18.21 2.06
C GLY A 78 4.28 18.35 1.66
N LYS A 79 3.87 17.79 0.51
CA LYS A 79 2.47 17.76 0.08
C LYS A 79 1.58 16.99 1.05
N VAL A 80 2.10 15.90 1.63
CA VAL A 80 1.44 15.11 2.67
C VAL A 80 2.37 14.89 3.85
N ASP A 81 1.79 14.60 5.02
CA ASP A 81 2.50 14.34 6.27
C ASP A 81 2.85 12.87 6.44
N LEU A 82 1.99 11.97 5.97
CA LEU A 82 2.19 10.52 6.00
C LEU A 82 1.78 9.87 4.68
N VAL A 83 2.32 8.69 4.41
CA VAL A 83 1.87 7.81 3.32
C VAL A 83 1.34 6.51 3.92
N LEU A 84 0.05 6.23 3.68
CA LEU A 84 -0.57 4.92 3.89
C LEU A 84 -1.20 4.50 2.56
N ALA A 85 -0.41 3.81 1.73
CA ALA A 85 -0.81 3.42 0.37
C ALA A 85 -0.07 2.13 -0.04
N ASN A 86 -0.37 1.03 0.67
CA ASN A 86 0.23 -0.31 0.53
C ASN A 86 1.75 -0.17 0.30
N PHE A 87 2.44 0.50 1.22
CA PHE A 87 3.78 1.01 0.96
C PHE A 87 4.84 0.07 1.54
N THR A 88 5.38 -0.79 0.66
CA THR A 88 6.41 -1.78 1.03
C THR A 88 7.67 -1.09 1.57
N ILE A 89 8.13 -1.55 2.72
CA ILE A 89 9.38 -1.14 3.35
C ILE A 89 10.53 -1.78 2.57
N THR A 90 11.49 -0.97 2.12
CA THR A 90 12.74 -1.43 1.51
C THR A 90 13.89 -0.53 1.91
N ASP A 91 15.12 -1.06 1.90
CA ASP A 91 16.33 -0.29 2.22
C ASP A 91 16.50 0.92 1.27
N GLU A 92 16.20 0.73 -0.02
CA GLU A 92 16.30 1.81 -1.00
C GLU A 92 15.32 2.95 -0.72
N ARG A 93 14.08 2.63 -0.32
CA ARG A 93 13.09 3.63 0.08
C ARG A 93 13.46 4.26 1.41
N ALA A 94 14.01 3.48 2.34
CA ALA A 94 14.47 3.94 3.65
C ALA A 94 15.63 4.95 3.56
N LYS A 95 16.33 5.05 2.42
CA LYS A 95 17.29 6.14 2.18
C LYS A 95 16.61 7.50 1.98
N GLN A 96 15.35 7.53 1.52
CA GLN A 96 14.63 8.76 1.14
C GLN A 96 13.56 9.16 2.15
N VAL A 97 12.98 8.19 2.86
CA VAL A 97 11.92 8.38 3.85
C VAL A 97 12.20 7.47 5.06
N ASP A 98 11.54 7.72 6.18
CA ASP A 98 11.49 6.76 7.28
C ASP A 98 10.21 5.91 7.19
N PHE A 99 10.24 4.73 7.80
CA PHE A 99 9.09 3.83 7.87
C PHE A 99 8.75 3.52 9.32
N SER A 100 7.45 3.41 9.60
CA SER A 100 6.96 2.76 10.82
C SER A 100 7.34 1.29 10.87
N ILE A 101 7.15 0.67 12.03
CA ILE A 101 7.00 -0.78 12.11
C ILE A 101 5.93 -1.25 11.11
N PRO A 102 6.04 -2.46 10.56
CA PRO A 102 5.06 -2.93 9.60
C PRO A 102 3.68 -3.09 10.24
N TYR A 103 2.62 -2.70 9.53
CA TYR A 103 1.23 -2.90 9.95
C TYR A 103 0.49 -3.97 9.13
N PHE A 104 1.09 -4.42 8.03
CA PHE A 104 0.52 -5.42 7.13
C PHE A 104 1.65 -6.21 6.47
N SER A 105 1.38 -7.48 6.13
CA SER A 105 2.28 -8.33 5.34
C SER A 105 1.55 -8.99 4.18
N SER A 106 2.25 -9.15 3.07
CA SER A 106 1.74 -9.69 1.81
C SER A 106 2.85 -10.46 1.07
N GLY A 107 2.52 -11.00 -0.09
CA GLY A 107 3.49 -11.45 -1.07
C GLY A 107 3.05 -11.05 -2.48
N GLN A 108 4.03 -10.80 -3.33
CA GLN A 108 3.81 -10.52 -4.75
C GLN A 108 3.23 -11.77 -5.43
N GLN A 109 2.05 -11.61 -5.99
CA GLN A 109 1.33 -12.60 -6.77
C GLN A 109 0.99 -12.06 -8.16
N PHE A 110 0.21 -12.84 -8.90
CA PHE A 110 -0.14 -12.57 -10.28
C PHE A 110 -1.63 -12.74 -10.50
N LEU A 111 -2.16 -12.00 -11.47
CA LEU A 111 -3.49 -12.19 -12.00
C LEU A 111 -3.38 -12.40 -13.50
N ALA A 112 -3.97 -13.47 -14.00
CA ALA A 112 -3.95 -13.81 -15.42
C ALA A 112 -5.33 -14.31 -15.86
N LYS A 113 -5.56 -14.38 -17.18
CA LYS A 113 -6.71 -15.15 -17.70
C LYS A 113 -6.53 -16.62 -17.33
N LYS A 114 -7.64 -17.34 -17.10
CA LYS A 114 -7.60 -18.76 -16.72
C LYS A 114 -6.73 -19.59 -17.66
N GLY A 115 -5.88 -20.43 -17.09
CA GLY A 115 -5.01 -21.36 -17.79
C GLY A 115 -3.74 -20.75 -18.39
N VAL A 116 -3.55 -19.43 -18.32
CA VAL A 116 -2.39 -18.74 -18.91
C VAL A 116 -1.13 -18.87 -18.06
N LEU A 117 -1.25 -18.72 -16.74
CA LEU A 117 -0.12 -18.71 -15.81
C LEU A 117 -0.37 -19.71 -14.68
N LYS A 118 0.50 -20.70 -14.55
CA LYS A 118 0.40 -21.80 -13.58
C LYS A 118 1.57 -21.85 -12.61
N SER A 119 2.74 -21.38 -13.04
CA SER A 119 3.96 -21.38 -12.22
C SER A 119 4.85 -20.20 -12.53
N ALA A 120 5.76 -19.90 -11.61
CA ALA A 120 6.66 -18.75 -11.70
C ALA A 120 7.61 -18.83 -12.91
N GLU A 121 8.02 -20.03 -13.32
CA GLU A 121 8.96 -20.26 -14.43
C GLU A 121 8.42 -19.75 -15.76
N GLN A 122 7.09 -19.72 -15.93
CA GLN A 122 6.44 -19.26 -17.16
C GLN A 122 6.56 -17.75 -17.36
N LEU A 123 6.82 -16.98 -16.31
CA LEU A 123 6.88 -15.51 -16.36
C LEU A 123 7.89 -15.00 -17.39
N ASN A 124 9.03 -15.67 -17.52
CA ASN A 124 10.08 -15.32 -18.49
C ASN A 124 9.65 -15.42 -19.96
N GLY A 125 8.51 -16.06 -20.26
CA GLY A 125 7.92 -16.13 -21.59
C GLY A 125 6.71 -15.19 -21.80
N LEU A 126 6.36 -14.38 -20.79
CA LEU A 126 5.15 -13.57 -20.81
C LEU A 126 5.46 -12.07 -20.85
N ARG A 127 4.47 -11.33 -21.33
CA ARG A 127 4.35 -9.90 -21.09
C ARG A 127 3.52 -9.68 -19.83
N VAL A 128 4.12 -9.02 -18.85
CA VAL A 128 3.52 -8.83 -17.52
C VAL A 128 3.34 -7.34 -17.25
N GLY A 129 2.12 -6.94 -16.93
CA GLY A 129 1.81 -5.60 -16.47
C GLY A 129 2.20 -5.42 -15.00
N ALA A 130 2.91 -4.34 -14.67
CA ALA A 130 3.24 -3.97 -13.31
C ALA A 130 2.92 -2.49 -13.07
N ASP A 131 2.62 -2.12 -11.84
CA ASP A 131 2.49 -0.69 -11.51
C ASP A 131 3.88 -0.07 -11.41
N LYS A 132 4.05 1.06 -12.09
CA LYS A 132 5.29 1.82 -12.14
C LYS A 132 5.76 2.23 -10.74
N GLY A 133 7.04 1.97 -10.44
CA GLY A 133 7.64 2.37 -9.16
C GLY A 133 7.27 1.47 -7.97
N THR A 134 6.73 0.28 -8.24
CA THR A 134 6.49 -0.74 -7.21
C THR A 134 7.68 -1.68 -7.03
N THR A 135 7.76 -2.30 -5.85
CA THR A 135 8.67 -3.44 -5.60
C THR A 135 8.33 -4.63 -6.48
N ASN A 136 7.07 -4.78 -6.87
CA ASN A 136 6.60 -5.81 -7.78
C ASN A 136 7.21 -5.66 -9.19
N GLU A 137 7.30 -4.43 -9.70
CA GLU A 137 8.00 -4.13 -10.95
C GLU A 137 9.49 -4.49 -10.85
N ILE A 138 10.15 -4.02 -9.79
CA ILE A 138 11.60 -4.23 -9.57
C ILE A 138 11.91 -5.73 -9.47
N THR A 139 11.18 -6.45 -8.63
CA THR A 139 11.36 -7.89 -8.42
C THR A 139 11.19 -8.68 -9.72
N LEU A 140 10.23 -8.29 -10.59
CA LEU A 140 10.08 -8.92 -11.90
C LEU A 140 11.30 -8.65 -12.80
N ARG A 141 11.79 -7.41 -12.85
CA ARG A 141 12.96 -7.06 -13.68
C ARG A 141 14.20 -7.82 -13.26
N GLU A 142 14.38 -8.03 -11.96
CA GLU A 142 15.55 -8.71 -11.40
C GLU A 142 15.46 -10.24 -11.54
N LYS A 143 14.34 -10.85 -11.14
CA LYS A 143 14.21 -12.32 -11.08
C LYS A 143 13.77 -12.95 -12.39
N TYR A 144 13.08 -12.21 -13.25
CA TYR A 144 12.55 -12.69 -14.53
C TYR A 144 12.98 -11.77 -15.68
N PRO A 145 14.30 -11.65 -15.93
CA PRO A 145 14.84 -10.68 -16.88
C PRO A 145 14.44 -10.93 -18.35
N LYS A 146 13.86 -12.11 -18.66
CA LYS A 146 13.34 -12.41 -20.01
C LYS A 146 11.86 -12.05 -20.17
N ALA A 147 11.15 -11.80 -19.07
CA ALA A 147 9.77 -11.33 -19.12
C ALA A 147 9.71 -9.93 -19.77
N THR A 148 8.69 -9.69 -20.59
CA THR A 148 8.44 -8.34 -21.13
C THR A 148 7.61 -7.55 -20.11
N ILE A 149 8.24 -6.65 -19.36
CA ILE A 149 7.56 -5.91 -18.29
C ILE A 149 7.01 -4.59 -18.83
N VAL A 150 5.70 -4.41 -18.76
CA VAL A 150 5.01 -3.19 -19.15
C VAL A 150 4.55 -2.45 -17.89
N ALA A 151 5.11 -1.26 -17.68
CA ALA A 151 4.77 -0.43 -16.53
C ALA A 151 3.51 0.39 -16.83
N TYR A 152 2.57 0.40 -15.89
CA TYR A 152 1.35 1.20 -15.92
C TYR A 152 1.33 2.15 -14.73
N ASP A 153 0.65 3.29 -14.87
CA ASP A 153 0.61 4.28 -13.79
C ASP A 153 -0.12 3.78 -12.53
N ASP A 154 -1.04 2.83 -12.68
CA ASP A 154 -1.81 2.24 -11.59
C ASP A 154 -2.47 0.90 -12.00
N THR A 155 -2.95 0.15 -11.01
CA THR A 155 -3.50 -1.21 -11.20
C THR A 155 -4.72 -1.26 -12.14
N PRO A 156 -5.67 -0.29 -12.13
CA PRO A 156 -6.77 -0.31 -13.08
C PRO A 156 -6.32 -0.29 -14.54
N PHE A 157 -5.22 0.42 -14.86
CA PHE A 157 -4.67 0.49 -16.20
C PHE A 157 -3.97 -0.82 -16.58
N ALA A 158 -3.20 -1.42 -15.67
CA ALA A 158 -2.62 -2.74 -15.88
C ALA A 158 -3.72 -3.79 -16.11
N PHE A 159 -4.78 -3.77 -15.32
CA PHE A 159 -5.91 -4.69 -15.47
C PHE A 159 -6.67 -4.45 -16.78
N ALA A 160 -6.88 -3.20 -17.21
CA ALA A 160 -7.46 -2.91 -18.52
C ALA A 160 -6.61 -3.49 -19.67
N ALA A 161 -5.27 -3.41 -19.56
CA ALA A 161 -4.38 -4.03 -20.53
C ALA A 161 -4.46 -5.57 -20.53
N LEU A 162 -4.60 -6.20 -19.36
CA LEU A 162 -4.83 -7.64 -19.26
C LEU A 162 -6.14 -8.05 -19.94
N ARG A 163 -7.22 -7.29 -19.69
CA ARG A 163 -8.53 -7.52 -20.31
C ARG A 163 -8.43 -7.47 -21.83
N ALA A 164 -7.76 -6.44 -22.35
CA ALA A 164 -7.50 -6.24 -23.78
C ALA A 164 -6.55 -7.28 -24.39
N GLY A 165 -5.85 -8.09 -23.59
CA GLY A 165 -4.83 -9.03 -24.08
C GLY A 165 -3.50 -8.38 -24.45
N ASN A 166 -3.31 -7.11 -24.09
CA ASN A 166 -2.05 -6.40 -24.31
C ASN A 166 -0.93 -6.96 -23.44
N VAL A 167 -1.27 -7.51 -22.26
CA VAL A 167 -0.39 -8.28 -21.36
C VAL A 167 -1.05 -9.63 -21.03
N GLN A 168 -0.27 -10.65 -20.73
CA GLN A 168 -0.79 -11.99 -20.38
C GLN A 168 -1.04 -12.17 -18.88
N ALA A 169 -0.37 -11.38 -18.05
CA ALA A 169 -0.59 -11.32 -16.61
C ALA A 169 -0.36 -9.90 -16.10
N ILE A 170 -0.89 -9.59 -14.92
CA ILE A 170 -0.45 -8.45 -14.11
C ILE A 170 0.08 -8.94 -12.77
N THR A 171 0.93 -8.15 -12.12
CA THR A 171 1.45 -8.47 -10.79
C THR A 171 1.09 -7.40 -9.77
N GLN A 172 0.74 -7.83 -8.55
CA GLN A 172 0.52 -6.99 -7.37
C GLN A 172 0.71 -7.83 -6.11
N ASP A 173 0.65 -7.18 -4.95
CA ASP A 173 0.31 -7.83 -3.67
C ASP A 173 -0.95 -8.70 -3.78
N GLY A 174 -0.88 -9.94 -3.32
CA GLY A 174 -2.00 -10.89 -3.37
C GLY A 174 -3.34 -10.32 -2.89
N PRO A 175 -3.42 -9.72 -1.68
CA PRO A 175 -4.65 -9.12 -1.16
C PRO A 175 -5.25 -8.03 -2.07
N LYS A 176 -4.41 -7.28 -2.79
CA LYS A 176 -4.83 -6.26 -3.74
C LYS A 176 -5.43 -6.87 -5.01
N LEU A 177 -4.89 -8.01 -5.49
CA LEU A 177 -5.49 -8.77 -6.59
C LEU A 177 -6.84 -9.38 -6.20
N ILE A 178 -6.95 -9.89 -4.97
CA ILE A 178 -8.21 -10.41 -4.42
C ILE A 178 -9.26 -9.29 -4.38
N GLY A 179 -8.88 -8.11 -3.88
CA GLY A 179 -9.70 -6.89 -3.90
C GLY A 179 -10.15 -6.45 -5.28
N LEU A 180 -9.24 -6.44 -6.24
CA LEU A 180 -9.56 -6.14 -7.64
C LEU A 180 -10.61 -7.12 -8.19
N LEU A 181 -10.37 -8.43 -8.07
CA LEU A 181 -11.29 -9.44 -8.60
C LEU A 181 -12.66 -9.44 -7.91
N ALA A 182 -12.73 -9.10 -6.63
CA ALA A 182 -13.99 -8.99 -5.91
C ALA A 182 -14.91 -7.88 -6.44
N ASN A 183 -14.37 -6.92 -7.20
CA ASN A 183 -15.08 -5.74 -7.68
C ASN A 183 -15.26 -5.67 -9.20
N VAL A 184 -14.90 -6.73 -9.94
CA VAL A 184 -15.08 -6.77 -11.41
C VAL A 184 -16.13 -7.81 -11.83
N PRO A 185 -16.99 -7.49 -12.82
CA PRO A 185 -18.12 -8.33 -13.20
C PRO A 185 -17.71 -9.61 -13.95
N ASP A 186 -16.55 -9.60 -14.60
CA ASP A 186 -16.02 -10.70 -15.41
C ASP A 186 -14.95 -11.53 -14.68
N LYS A 187 -14.94 -11.48 -13.34
CA LYS A 187 -13.94 -12.13 -12.48
C LYS A 187 -13.74 -13.63 -12.76
N GLN A 188 -14.77 -14.31 -13.25
CA GLN A 188 -14.73 -15.74 -13.61
C GLN A 188 -13.76 -16.08 -14.75
N ASN A 189 -13.31 -15.08 -15.51
CA ASN A 189 -12.37 -15.25 -16.62
C ASN A 189 -10.90 -15.22 -16.18
N TYR A 190 -10.64 -14.84 -14.93
CA TYR A 190 -9.30 -14.67 -14.39
C TYR A 190 -9.07 -15.60 -13.20
N GLU A 191 -7.80 -15.79 -12.87
CA GLU A 191 -7.35 -16.50 -11.69
C GLU A 191 -6.08 -15.88 -11.13
N ILE A 192 -5.93 -16.00 -9.81
CA ILE A 192 -4.69 -15.70 -9.09
C ILE A 192 -3.99 -17.04 -8.91
N PRO A 193 -2.85 -17.30 -9.60
CA PRO A 193 -2.12 -18.54 -9.43
C PRO A 193 -1.64 -18.70 -7.99
N ALA A 194 -1.65 -19.93 -7.49
CA ALA A 194 -1.35 -20.25 -6.09
C ALA A 194 0.16 -20.24 -5.77
N PHE A 195 0.87 -19.21 -6.21
CA PHE A 195 2.26 -18.95 -5.85
C PHE A 195 2.48 -17.47 -5.57
N ALA A 196 3.49 -17.18 -4.75
CA ALA A 196 4.01 -15.83 -4.50
C ALA A 196 5.52 -15.85 -4.69
N ILE A 197 6.12 -14.71 -5.05
CA ILE A 197 7.56 -14.62 -5.37
C ILE A 197 8.34 -13.67 -4.44
N SER A 198 7.66 -13.10 -3.46
CA SER A 198 8.22 -12.24 -2.41
C SER A 198 7.44 -12.41 -1.11
N ASN A 199 8.04 -11.92 -0.03
CA ASN A 199 7.35 -11.58 1.21
C ASN A 199 7.57 -10.09 1.44
N ASP A 200 6.48 -9.34 1.50
CA ASP A 200 6.46 -7.90 1.58
C ASP A 200 5.86 -7.44 2.91
N TYR A 201 6.45 -6.40 3.49
CA TYR A 201 5.99 -5.76 4.71
C TYR A 201 5.67 -4.31 4.41
N MET A 202 4.47 -3.86 4.78
CA MET A 202 4.01 -2.50 4.52
C MET A 202 4.08 -1.68 5.80
N GLY A 203 4.65 -0.48 5.66
CA GLY A 203 4.80 0.48 6.73
C GLY A 203 4.16 1.82 6.36
N VAL A 204 3.94 2.66 7.37
CA VAL A 204 3.58 4.05 7.17
C VAL A 204 4.84 4.79 6.75
N GLY A 205 4.78 5.47 5.59
CA GLY A 205 5.86 6.35 5.17
C GLY A 205 5.84 7.65 5.96
N VAL A 206 6.97 8.00 6.56
CA VAL A 206 7.19 9.21 7.37
C VAL A 206 8.34 10.02 6.74
N PRO A 207 8.30 11.36 6.72
CA PRO A 207 9.40 12.15 6.17
C PRO A 207 10.70 11.85 6.92
N LYS A 208 11.82 11.85 6.19
CA LYS A 208 13.13 11.46 6.72
C LYS A 208 13.53 12.36 7.90
N GLY A 209 13.95 11.75 9.00
CA GLY A 209 14.45 12.46 10.19
C GLY A 209 13.37 12.91 11.18
N GLU A 210 12.08 12.68 10.90
CA GLU A 210 10.97 13.07 11.79
C GLU A 210 10.76 12.07 12.94
N THR A 211 11.78 11.93 13.80
CA THR A 211 11.84 10.90 14.85
C THR A 211 10.64 10.94 15.81
N ARG A 212 10.16 12.13 16.20
CA ARG A 212 9.00 12.28 17.10
C ARG A 212 7.70 11.85 16.42
N LEU A 213 7.49 12.23 15.16
CA LEU A 213 6.34 11.78 14.38
C LEU A 213 6.39 10.26 14.16
N LEU A 214 7.55 9.71 13.84
CA LEU A 214 7.74 8.27 13.65
C LEU A 214 7.45 7.49 14.95
N GLY A 215 7.96 7.97 16.09
CA GLY A 215 7.65 7.40 17.41
C GLY A 215 6.16 7.39 17.70
N PHE A 216 5.49 8.52 17.46
CA PHE A 216 4.03 8.63 17.60
C PHE A 216 3.27 7.61 16.72
N VAL A 217 3.66 7.45 15.46
CA VAL A 217 3.05 6.48 14.54
C VAL A 217 3.24 5.05 15.06
N ASN A 218 4.47 4.69 15.44
CA ASN A 218 4.79 3.37 15.97
C ASN A 218 4.00 3.03 17.25
N ASP A 219 3.93 3.96 18.20
CA ASP A 219 3.20 3.77 19.45
C ASP A 219 1.69 3.64 19.20
N THR A 220 1.16 4.39 18.24
CA THR A 220 -0.25 4.28 17.83
C THR A 220 -0.53 2.91 17.22
N LEU A 221 0.30 2.44 16.28
CA LEU A 221 0.15 1.12 15.66
C LEU A 221 0.19 -0.02 16.70
N LYS A 222 1.15 0.03 17.64
CA LYS A 222 1.22 -0.94 18.75
C LYS A 222 -0.01 -0.87 19.65
N GLY A 223 -0.51 0.32 19.96
CA GLY A 223 -1.72 0.52 20.75
C GLY A 223 -2.98 -0.03 20.07
N LEU A 224 -3.09 0.12 18.74
CA LEU A 224 -4.19 -0.47 17.96
C LEU A 224 -4.15 -1.99 18.00
N GLU A 225 -2.98 -2.59 17.93
CA GLU A 225 -2.82 -4.04 18.09
C GLU A 225 -3.21 -4.50 19.50
N ALA A 226 -2.65 -3.88 20.53
CA ALA A 226 -2.86 -4.27 21.92
C ALA A 226 -4.33 -4.16 22.35
N SER A 227 -5.07 -3.20 21.80
CA SER A 227 -6.50 -3.00 22.06
C SER A 227 -7.43 -3.89 21.21
N GLY A 228 -6.89 -4.66 20.25
CA GLY A 228 -7.68 -5.42 19.29
C GLY A 228 -8.31 -4.58 18.17
N ARG A 229 -8.11 -3.27 18.18
CA ARG A 229 -8.62 -2.37 17.13
C ARG A 229 -7.99 -2.66 15.76
N ALA A 230 -6.72 -3.09 15.71
CA ALA A 230 -6.07 -3.51 14.47
C ALA A 230 -6.77 -4.72 13.83
N THR A 231 -7.22 -5.68 14.64
CA THR A 231 -8.04 -6.81 14.16
C THR A 231 -9.38 -6.32 13.63
N GLN A 232 -10.06 -5.41 14.32
CA GLN A 232 -11.33 -4.84 13.84
C GLN A 232 -11.18 -4.10 12.50
N ILE A 233 -10.09 -3.32 12.33
CA ILE A 233 -9.76 -2.68 11.06
C ILE A 233 -9.56 -3.75 10.00
N TYR A 234 -8.74 -4.77 10.27
CA TYR A 234 -8.49 -5.86 9.33
C TYR A 234 -9.79 -6.57 8.92
N ASP A 235 -10.63 -6.94 9.87
CA ASP A 235 -11.87 -7.69 9.64
C ASP A 235 -12.93 -6.88 8.87
N ALA A 236 -12.90 -5.54 8.96
CA ALA A 236 -13.77 -4.69 8.15
C ALA A 236 -13.49 -4.85 6.64
N TRP A 237 -12.27 -5.21 6.27
CA TRP A 237 -11.81 -5.34 4.88
C TRP A 237 -11.60 -6.79 4.44
N PHE A 238 -11.16 -7.65 5.36
CA PHE A 238 -10.74 -9.02 5.08
C PHE A 238 -11.46 -10.08 5.92
N GLY A 239 -12.43 -9.68 6.75
CA GLY A 239 -13.16 -10.60 7.61
C GLY A 239 -14.01 -11.60 6.83
N PRO A 240 -14.49 -12.67 7.48
CA PRO A 240 -15.23 -13.76 6.84
C PRO A 240 -16.48 -13.33 6.06
N THR A 241 -17.07 -12.19 6.41
CA THR A 241 -18.29 -11.65 5.79
C THR A 241 -18.01 -10.64 4.67
N THR A 242 -16.74 -10.33 4.39
CA THR A 242 -16.39 -9.37 3.33
C THR A 242 -16.35 -10.06 1.95
N LYS A 243 -16.19 -9.27 0.89
CA LYS A 243 -16.01 -9.81 -0.47
C LYS A 243 -14.62 -10.41 -0.69
N THR A 244 -13.71 -10.23 0.27
CA THR A 244 -12.29 -10.53 0.19
C THR A 244 -11.82 -11.21 1.46
N PRO A 245 -12.45 -12.32 1.90
CA PRO A 245 -12.07 -12.98 3.13
C PRO A 245 -10.61 -13.45 3.05
N LEU A 246 -9.80 -13.04 4.02
CA LEU A 246 -8.39 -13.40 4.12
C LEU A 246 -8.04 -13.56 5.60
N THR A 247 -7.35 -14.63 5.95
CA THR A 247 -6.93 -14.84 7.34
C THR A 247 -5.83 -13.86 7.71
N ARG A 248 -6.00 -13.17 8.85
CA ARG A 248 -4.96 -12.32 9.42
C ARG A 248 -3.82 -13.17 9.96
N ILE A 249 -2.71 -13.22 9.24
CA ILE A 249 -1.51 -13.98 9.62
C ILE A 249 -0.37 -13.11 10.19
N PHE A 250 -0.56 -11.79 10.17
CA PHE A 250 0.44 -10.82 10.62
C PHE A 250 -0.09 -10.01 11.80
N ARG A 251 0.71 -9.91 12.86
CA ARG A 251 0.45 -9.07 14.02
C ARG A 251 1.43 -7.90 14.04
N ILE A 252 0.91 -6.70 14.30
CA ILE A 252 1.75 -5.50 14.38
C ILE A 252 2.71 -5.64 15.58
N GLY A 253 4.01 -5.45 15.33
CA GLY A 253 5.06 -5.61 16.34
C GLY A 253 5.78 -6.96 16.31
N ASP A 254 5.33 -7.94 15.51
CA ASP A 254 6.07 -9.20 15.30
C ASP A 254 7.39 -8.98 14.53
N LYS A 255 7.49 -7.86 13.82
CA LYS A 255 8.67 -7.38 13.09
C LYS A 255 8.91 -5.92 13.49
N THR A 256 10.18 -5.56 13.66
CA THR A 256 10.63 -4.22 14.05
C THR A 256 11.65 -3.69 13.06
#